data_AF-A0AAJ2PLS0-F1
#
_entry.id   AF-A0AAJ2PLS0-F1
#
_cell.length_a   1.000
_cell.length_b   1.000
_cell.length_c   1.000
_cell.angle_alpha   90.00
_cell.angle_beta   90.00
_cell.angle_gamma   90.00
#
_symmetry.space_group_name_H-M   'P 1'
#
loop_
_entity.id
_entity.type
_entity.pdbx_description
1 polymer ?
#
loop_
_entity_poly.entity_id
_entity_poly.type
_entity_poly.pdbx_seq_one_letter_code
_entity_poly.pdbx_strand_id
1 'polypeptide(L)'
;MVLPATGADTRLTVGLGAFGQTVSAAVTARCTHDAGRPRPQGPPPMFVRLGALPDLDLLERDGFNSGPAPDLPSVLRATANSAEPGAAFADGSGSGGDSDAVVSRCASAGTTAVRSFDALFSPLQSRWWDELDALGNRPQVRRALAKVPACLEHRHDLRVNSEDDFFSLVDSRLAKYADDATAFAREDRDLAGAYADCMRPVEAVREPLREELREQFVSENTREIAALRSKLGPSVEELEKRHGVRISFPTP
;
A
#
# COMPACT_ATOMS: atom_id res chain seq x y z
N MET A 1 12.42 -9.58 -2.53
CA MET A 1 12.41 -10.26 -1.21
C MET A 1 11.43 -9.53 -0.30
N VAL A 2 10.68 -10.18 0.60
CA VAL A 2 9.64 -9.53 1.46
C VAL A 2 10.18 -8.58 2.54
N LEU A 3 11.47 -8.25 2.46
CA LEU A 3 12.23 -7.46 3.41
C LEU A 3 12.77 -6.23 2.67
N PRO A 4 11.93 -5.22 2.43
CA PRO A 4 12.33 -4.08 1.62
C PRO A 4 13.32 -3.18 2.35
N ALA A 5 14.41 -2.77 1.67
CA ALA A 5 15.39 -1.80 2.18
C ALA A 5 15.40 -0.47 1.42
N THR A 6 14.77 -0.43 0.24
CA THR A 6 14.64 0.76 -0.61
C THR A 6 13.18 0.97 -0.97
N GLY A 7 12.85 2.15 -1.49
CA GLY A 7 11.53 2.42 -2.06
C GLY A 7 11.17 1.42 -3.16
N ALA A 8 12.09 1.13 -4.07
CA ALA A 8 11.89 0.15 -5.14
C ALA A 8 11.64 -1.28 -4.63
N ASP A 9 12.29 -1.69 -3.54
CA ASP A 9 12.05 -3.01 -2.94
C ASP A 9 10.62 -3.17 -2.43
N THR A 10 9.96 -2.07 -2.02
CA THR A 10 8.58 -2.12 -1.51
C THR A 10 7.59 -2.64 -2.54
N ARG A 11 7.88 -2.52 -3.84
CA ARG A 11 7.02 -2.96 -4.95
C ARG A 11 6.60 -4.42 -4.80
N LEU A 12 7.50 -5.29 -4.35
CA LEU A 12 7.15 -6.69 -4.07
C LEU A 12 6.20 -6.82 -2.89
N THR A 13 6.47 -6.12 -1.79
CA THR A 13 5.66 -6.15 -0.58
C THR A 13 4.25 -5.63 -0.83
N VAL A 14 4.12 -4.48 -1.50
CA VAL A 14 2.82 -3.92 -1.85
C VAL A 14 2.09 -4.78 -2.88
N GLY A 15 2.82 -5.44 -3.78
CA GLY A 15 2.25 -6.39 -4.73
C GLY A 15 1.69 -7.65 -4.06
N LEU A 16 2.39 -8.20 -3.06
CA LEU A 16 1.89 -9.33 -2.26
C LEU A 16 0.64 -8.94 -1.46
N GLY A 17 0.64 -7.75 -0.85
CA GLY A 17 -0.54 -7.22 -0.15
C GLY A 17 -1.74 -7.03 -1.08
N ALA A 18 -1.54 -6.39 -2.23
CA ALA A 18 -2.58 -6.19 -3.24
C ALA A 18 -3.09 -7.52 -3.83
N PHE A 19 -2.23 -8.53 -3.98
CA PHE A 19 -2.62 -9.87 -4.38
C PHE A 19 -3.57 -10.51 -3.36
N GLY A 20 -3.24 -10.46 -2.07
CA GLY A 20 -4.12 -10.91 -1.00
C GLY A 20 -5.48 -10.18 -1.03
N GLN A 21 -5.48 -8.85 -1.14
CA GLN A 21 -6.71 -8.07 -1.28
C GLN A 21 -7.55 -8.52 -2.51
N THR A 22 -6.89 -8.79 -3.64
CA THR A 22 -7.55 -9.23 -4.88
C THR A 22 -8.17 -10.62 -4.74
N VAL A 23 -7.46 -11.57 -4.13
CA VAL A 23 -8.01 -12.91 -3.83
C VAL A 23 -9.23 -12.80 -2.92
N SER A 24 -9.10 -12.06 -1.81
CA SER A 24 -10.19 -11.87 -0.85
C SER A 24 -11.42 -11.27 -1.54
N ALA A 25 -11.24 -10.20 -2.31
CA ALA A 25 -12.32 -9.54 -3.04
C ALA A 25 -12.97 -10.46 -4.10
N ALA A 26 -12.18 -11.27 -4.82
CA ALA A 26 -12.69 -12.23 -5.80
C ALA A 26 -13.54 -13.32 -5.14
N VAL A 27 -13.12 -13.84 -3.98
CA VAL A 27 -13.86 -14.86 -3.21
C VAL A 27 -15.15 -14.27 -2.65
N THR A 28 -15.08 -13.10 -2.02
CA THR A 28 -16.26 -12.41 -1.47
C THR A 28 -17.28 -12.15 -2.57
N ALA A 29 -16.84 -11.67 -3.72
CA ALA A 29 -17.72 -11.40 -4.85
C ALA A 29 -18.43 -12.62 -5.40
N ARG A 30 -17.71 -13.75 -5.53
CA ARG A 30 -18.29 -15.01 -5.98
C ARG A 30 -19.34 -15.49 -4.98
N CYS A 31 -19.02 -15.44 -3.68
CA CYS A 31 -19.95 -15.81 -2.62
C CYS A 31 -21.23 -14.95 -2.63
N THR A 32 -21.12 -13.62 -2.78
CA THR A 32 -22.32 -12.76 -2.83
C THR A 32 -23.12 -12.97 -4.10
N HIS A 33 -22.46 -13.18 -5.24
CA HIS A 33 -23.12 -13.50 -6.50
C HIS A 33 -23.93 -14.80 -6.39
N ASP A 34 -23.33 -15.87 -5.86
CA ASP A 34 -23.99 -17.17 -5.69
C ASP A 34 -25.16 -17.10 -4.68
N ALA A 35 -25.08 -16.17 -3.72
CA ALA A 35 -26.15 -15.89 -2.77
C ALA A 35 -27.24 -14.91 -3.29
N GLY A 36 -27.13 -14.44 -4.55
CA GLY A 36 -28.07 -13.47 -5.12
C GLY A 36 -28.06 -12.11 -4.42
N ARG A 37 -26.93 -11.74 -3.80
CA ARG A 37 -26.76 -10.47 -3.07
C ARG A 37 -25.90 -9.49 -3.86
N PRO A 38 -26.15 -8.17 -3.71
CA PRO A 38 -25.27 -7.16 -4.28
C PRO A 38 -23.87 -7.31 -3.69
N ARG A 39 -22.86 -7.02 -4.51
CA ARG A 39 -21.47 -7.00 -4.05
C ARG A 39 -21.32 -5.90 -2.98
N PRO A 40 -20.52 -6.14 -1.92
CA PRO A 40 -20.19 -5.08 -0.97
C PRO A 40 -19.48 -3.93 -1.70
N GLN A 41 -19.95 -2.70 -1.48
CA GLN A 41 -19.21 -1.52 -1.90
C GLN A 41 -18.02 -1.34 -0.96
N GLY A 42 -16.84 -1.15 -1.52
CA GLY A 42 -15.59 -0.94 -0.80
C GLY A 42 -14.49 -0.54 -1.77
N PRO A 43 -13.41 0.07 -1.28
CA PRO A 43 -12.30 0.46 -2.14
C PRO A 43 -11.77 -0.77 -2.88
N PRO A 44 -11.45 -0.64 -4.18
CA PRO A 44 -10.86 -1.75 -4.92
C PRO A 44 -9.51 -2.14 -4.29
N PRO A 45 -9.02 -3.36 -4.51
CA PRO A 45 -7.63 -3.71 -4.18
C PRO A 45 -6.67 -2.69 -4.79
N MET A 46 -5.70 -2.21 -4.01
CA MET A 46 -4.72 -1.21 -4.45
C MET A 46 -3.32 -1.55 -3.93
N PHE A 47 -2.29 -1.04 -4.61
CA PHE A 47 -0.94 -1.05 -4.03
C PHE A 47 -0.87 -0.01 -2.90
N VAL A 48 -0.95 -0.49 -1.66
CA VAL A 48 -0.87 0.37 -0.46
C VAL A 48 0.58 0.82 -0.30
N ARG A 49 0.80 2.14 -0.31
CA ARG A 49 2.12 2.75 -0.17
C ARG A 49 2.65 2.57 1.26
N LEU A 50 3.96 2.44 1.40
CA LEU A 50 4.62 2.24 2.69
C LEU A 50 5.40 3.51 3.05
N GLY A 51 4.83 4.35 3.92
CA GLY A 51 5.43 5.63 4.30
C GLY A 51 6.83 5.51 4.94
N ALA A 52 7.13 4.39 5.60
CA ALA A 52 8.46 4.12 6.17
C ALA A 52 9.55 3.86 5.11
N LEU A 53 9.14 3.53 3.88
CA LEU A 53 10.01 3.21 2.74
C LEU A 53 9.39 3.81 1.45
N PRO A 54 9.36 5.14 1.32
CA PRO A 54 8.65 5.76 0.22
C PRO A 54 9.37 5.47 -1.11
N ASP A 55 8.67 4.91 -2.10
CA ASP A 55 9.15 4.84 -3.47
C ASP A 55 9.04 6.22 -4.12
N LEU A 56 10.10 7.02 -3.95
CA LEU A 56 10.13 8.43 -4.36
C LEU A 56 9.90 8.62 -5.87
N ASP A 57 10.33 7.67 -6.70
CA ASP A 57 10.15 7.76 -8.15
C ASP A 57 8.68 7.52 -8.54
N LEU A 58 8.00 6.58 -7.86
CA LEU A 58 6.56 6.37 -8.05
C LEU A 58 5.74 7.54 -7.48
N LEU A 59 6.15 8.10 -6.34
CA LEU A 59 5.52 9.30 -5.77
C LEU A 59 5.58 10.49 -6.71
N GLU A 60 6.76 10.77 -7.28
CA GLU A 60 6.95 11.88 -8.22
C GLU A 60 6.11 11.70 -9.49
N ARG A 61 5.97 10.46 -9.97
CA ARG A 61 5.18 10.16 -11.17
C ARG A 61 3.67 10.23 -10.92
N ASP A 62 3.20 9.61 -9.84
CA ASP A 62 1.78 9.29 -9.65
C ASP A 62 1.08 10.17 -8.60
N GLY A 63 1.79 11.03 -7.87
CA GLY A 63 1.20 11.80 -6.76
C GLY A 63 1.14 10.97 -5.49
N PHE A 64 0.39 11.37 -4.45
CA PHE A 64 0.15 10.55 -3.25
C PHE A 64 -1.07 9.64 -3.37
N ASN A 65 -2.09 10.11 -4.10
CA ASN A 65 -3.44 9.53 -4.13
C ASN A 65 -3.74 8.77 -5.42
N SER A 66 -2.96 8.99 -6.47
CA SER A 66 -3.06 8.16 -7.67
C SER A 66 -2.05 7.02 -7.54
N GLY A 67 -2.49 5.78 -7.34
CA GLY A 67 -1.61 4.61 -7.35
C GLY A 67 -2.00 3.69 -8.50
N PRO A 68 -1.05 3.00 -9.16
CA PRO A 68 -1.45 1.95 -10.09
C PRO A 68 -2.31 0.93 -9.33
N ALA A 69 -3.46 0.57 -9.89
CA ALA A 69 -4.23 -0.55 -9.39
C ALA A 69 -3.61 -1.86 -9.92
N PRO A 70 -3.67 -2.97 -9.17
CA PRO A 70 -3.37 -4.28 -9.73
C PRO A 70 -4.28 -4.59 -10.93
N ASP A 71 -3.85 -5.45 -11.85
CA ASP A 71 -4.75 -5.92 -12.90
C ASP A 71 -5.87 -6.75 -12.28
N LEU A 72 -7.06 -6.14 -12.20
CA LEU A 72 -8.21 -6.75 -11.55
C LEU A 72 -8.85 -7.78 -12.50
N PRO A 73 -9.19 -8.99 -12.01
CA PRO A 73 -9.96 -9.94 -12.80
C PRO A 73 -11.32 -9.36 -13.20
N SER A 74 -11.89 -9.87 -14.28
CA SER A 74 -13.16 -9.37 -14.85
C SER A 74 -14.29 -9.29 -13.82
N VAL A 75 -14.36 -10.25 -12.90
CA VAL A 75 -15.32 -10.24 -11.80
C VAL A 75 -15.24 -8.95 -10.98
N LEU A 76 -14.05 -8.37 -10.77
CA LEU A 76 -13.81 -7.16 -9.98
C LEU A 76 -13.87 -5.85 -10.81
N ARG A 77 -13.76 -5.90 -12.14
CA ARG A 77 -13.73 -4.69 -12.99
C ARG A 77 -15.03 -3.87 -12.99
N ALA A 78 -16.18 -4.51 -12.81
CA ALA A 78 -17.49 -3.82 -12.81
C ALA A 78 -17.67 -2.81 -11.66
N THR A 79 -16.86 -2.91 -10.59
CA THR A 79 -16.91 -2.01 -9.42
C THR A 79 -15.80 -0.96 -9.42
N ALA A 80 -14.77 -1.10 -10.25
CA ALA A 80 -13.65 -0.15 -10.31
C ALA A 80 -14.02 1.16 -11.05
N ASN A 81 -14.99 1.10 -11.98
CA ASN A 81 -15.45 2.26 -12.77
C ASN A 81 -16.48 3.13 -12.05
N SER A 82 -16.74 2.89 -10.76
CA SER A 82 -17.77 3.59 -9.97
C SER A 82 -17.25 4.14 -8.65
N ALA A 83 -15.95 4.00 -8.37
CA ALA A 83 -15.33 4.64 -7.21
C ALA A 83 -14.93 6.06 -7.61
N GLU A 84 -15.77 7.03 -7.29
CA GLU A 84 -15.37 8.44 -7.31
C GLU A 84 -14.22 8.63 -6.30
N PRO A 85 -13.13 9.32 -6.69
CA PRO A 85 -12.11 9.74 -5.74
C PRO A 85 -12.75 10.73 -4.77
N GLY A 86 -13.00 10.32 -3.52
CA GLY A 86 -13.63 11.17 -2.50
C GLY A 86 -14.76 10.54 -1.70
N ALA A 87 -15.20 9.32 -2.02
CA ALA A 87 -16.18 8.60 -1.19
C ALA A 87 -15.53 8.04 0.09
N ALA A 88 -15.22 8.94 1.03
CA ALA A 88 -14.96 8.60 2.41
C ALA A 88 -16.17 7.83 2.98
N PHE A 89 -15.91 6.64 3.51
CA PHE A 89 -16.70 5.89 4.49
C PHE A 89 -18.18 6.30 4.61
N ALA A 90 -18.99 5.97 3.61
CA ALA A 90 -20.43 5.93 3.82
C ALA A 90 -20.74 4.66 4.61
N ASP A 91 -20.84 4.80 5.93
CA ASP A 91 -21.40 3.80 6.83
C ASP A 91 -22.82 3.47 6.32
N GLY A 92 -22.93 2.32 5.64
CA GLY A 92 -24.17 1.79 5.09
C GLY A 92 -25.10 1.32 6.21
N SER A 93 -25.66 2.25 6.97
CA SER A 93 -26.79 2.02 7.86
C SER A 93 -28.06 1.82 7.01
N GLY A 94 -28.18 0.64 6.42
CA GLY A 94 -29.33 0.22 5.61
C GLY A 94 -29.91 -1.09 6.12
N SER A 95 -31.05 -1.00 6.81
CA SER A 95 -31.80 -2.11 7.42
C SER A 95 -31.86 -3.38 6.57
N GLY A 96 -31.18 -4.45 7.01
CA GLY A 96 -31.31 -5.77 6.40
C GLY A 96 -30.55 -6.87 7.13
N GLY A 97 -30.92 -7.19 8.37
CA GLY A 97 -30.16 -8.12 9.23
C GLY A 97 -29.76 -9.48 8.62
N ASP A 98 -30.52 -10.00 7.65
CA ASP A 98 -30.18 -11.24 6.93
C ASP A 98 -29.30 -11.00 5.69
N SER A 99 -29.42 -9.84 5.04
CA SER A 99 -28.53 -9.38 3.98
C SER A 99 -27.14 -9.07 4.53
N ASP A 100 -27.07 -8.45 5.69
CA ASP A 100 -25.83 -8.10 6.38
C ASP A 100 -25.11 -9.36 6.88
N ALA A 101 -25.85 -10.36 7.35
CA ALA A 101 -25.30 -11.65 7.74
C ALA A 101 -24.70 -12.41 6.55
N VAL A 102 -25.34 -12.39 5.37
CA VAL A 102 -24.79 -13.02 4.15
C VAL A 102 -23.52 -12.30 3.70
N VAL A 103 -23.56 -10.96 3.64
CA VAL A 103 -22.41 -10.14 3.25
C VAL A 103 -21.23 -10.36 4.20
N SER A 104 -21.48 -10.36 5.50
CA SER A 104 -20.47 -10.63 6.53
C SER A 104 -19.85 -12.04 6.41
N ARG A 105 -20.67 -13.07 6.17
CA ARG A 105 -20.17 -14.43 5.90
C ARG A 105 -19.29 -14.48 4.64
N CYS A 106 -19.69 -13.80 3.56
CA CYS A 106 -18.91 -13.75 2.33
C CYS A 106 -17.60 -12.95 2.47
N ALA A 107 -17.60 -11.88 3.28
CA ALA A 107 -16.38 -11.16 3.64
C ALA A 107 -15.43 -12.07 4.45
N SER A 108 -15.96 -12.79 5.44
CA SER A 108 -15.18 -13.76 6.23
C SER A 108 -14.60 -14.90 5.38
N ALA A 109 -15.34 -15.36 4.37
CA ALA A 109 -14.83 -16.33 3.40
C ALA A 109 -13.64 -15.79 2.60
N GLY A 110 -13.71 -14.52 2.16
CA GLY A 110 -12.59 -13.83 1.51
C GLY A 110 -11.35 -13.76 2.39
N THR A 111 -11.50 -13.27 3.63
CA THR A 111 -10.41 -13.22 4.62
C THR A 111 -9.83 -14.61 4.92
N THR A 112 -10.68 -15.63 4.99
CA THR A 112 -10.23 -17.01 5.23
C THR A 112 -9.43 -17.57 4.06
N ALA A 113 -9.78 -17.22 2.81
CA ALA A 113 -9.08 -17.69 1.62
C ALA A 113 -7.61 -17.22 1.54
N VAL A 114 -7.30 -16.07 2.14
CA VAL A 114 -5.96 -15.46 2.09
C VAL A 114 -5.14 -15.67 3.36
N ARG A 115 -5.79 -16.05 4.47
CA ARG A 115 -5.16 -16.17 5.79
C ARG A 115 -3.89 -17.04 5.78
N SER A 116 -3.94 -18.19 5.11
CA SER A 116 -2.78 -19.10 5.04
C SER A 116 -1.65 -18.54 4.18
N PHE A 117 -1.97 -17.71 3.18
CA PHE A 117 -1.00 -17.03 2.34
C PHE A 117 -0.32 -15.89 3.11
N ASP A 118 -1.08 -15.02 3.75
CA ASP A 118 -0.54 -13.91 4.56
C ASP A 118 0.34 -14.45 5.70
N ALA A 119 -0.10 -15.52 6.35
CA ALA A 119 0.66 -16.19 7.41
C ALA A 119 2.04 -16.71 6.98
N LEU A 120 2.31 -16.84 5.66
CA LEU A 120 3.64 -17.25 5.18
C LEU A 120 4.70 -16.18 5.45
N PHE A 121 4.36 -14.89 5.32
CA PHE A 121 5.33 -13.80 5.36
C PHE A 121 5.07 -12.78 6.45
N SER A 122 3.82 -12.59 6.90
CA SER A 122 3.47 -11.56 7.91
C SER A 122 4.32 -11.61 9.19
N PRO A 123 4.63 -12.78 9.79
CA PRO A 123 5.47 -12.80 11.00
C PRO A 123 6.89 -12.28 10.76
N LEU A 124 7.51 -12.69 9.64
CA LEU A 124 8.86 -12.25 9.28
C LEU A 124 8.86 -10.76 8.91
N GLN A 125 7.83 -10.33 8.20
CA GLN A 125 7.66 -8.94 7.78
C GLN A 125 7.39 -8.01 8.97
N SER A 126 6.59 -8.43 9.95
CA SER A 126 6.34 -7.66 11.18
C SER A 126 7.64 -7.38 11.92
N ARG A 127 8.46 -8.41 12.16
CA ARG A 127 9.76 -8.22 12.82
C ARG A 127 10.69 -7.32 12.01
N TRP A 128 10.65 -7.44 10.70
CA TRP A 128 11.42 -6.54 9.82
C TRP A 128 10.97 -5.07 9.95
N TRP A 129 9.67 -4.81 10.07
CA TRP A 129 9.16 -3.46 10.32
C TRP A 129 9.60 -2.92 11.67
N ASP A 130 9.59 -3.74 12.73
CA ASP A 130 10.08 -3.34 14.05
C ASP A 130 11.56 -2.89 13.99
N GLU A 131 12.39 -3.59 13.22
CA GLU A 131 13.80 -3.25 12.98
C GLU A 131 13.94 -1.95 12.17
N LEU A 132 13.10 -1.74 11.16
CA LEU A 132 13.09 -0.50 10.36
C LEU A 132 12.65 0.71 11.18
N ASP A 133 11.63 0.57 12.04
CA ASP A 133 11.15 1.64 12.92
C ASP A 133 12.26 2.09 13.88
N ALA A 134 13.06 1.14 14.39
CA ALA A 134 14.19 1.44 15.25
C ALA A 134 15.27 2.31 14.55
N LEU A 135 15.43 2.21 13.22
CA LEU A 135 16.38 3.03 12.47
C LEU A 135 16.01 4.51 12.45
N GLY A 136 14.72 4.87 12.56
CA GLY A 136 14.27 6.25 12.62
C GLY A 136 14.92 7.06 13.75
N ASN A 137 15.31 6.38 14.82
CA ASN A 137 15.94 6.99 15.99
C ASN A 137 17.44 7.26 15.84
N ARG A 138 18.08 6.79 14.75
CA ARG A 138 19.51 7.00 14.53
C ARG A 138 19.82 8.49 14.36
N PRO A 139 20.89 9.02 14.98
CA PRO A 139 21.22 10.45 14.90
C PRO A 139 21.40 10.97 13.47
N GLN A 140 21.99 10.19 12.56
CA GLN A 140 22.13 10.62 11.17
C GLN A 140 20.78 10.75 10.45
N VAL A 141 19.83 9.85 10.71
CA VAL A 141 18.48 9.89 10.11
C VAL A 141 17.71 11.10 10.62
N ARG A 142 17.71 11.32 11.95
CA ARG A 142 17.06 12.50 12.55
C ARG A 142 17.63 13.82 12.02
N ARG A 143 18.95 13.91 11.84
CA ARG A 143 19.61 15.09 11.25
C ARG A 143 19.26 15.30 9.79
N ALA A 144 19.06 14.23 9.02
CA ALA A 144 18.62 14.34 7.64
C ALA A 144 17.17 14.83 7.55
N LEU A 145 16.26 14.23 8.32
CA LEU A 145 14.85 14.62 8.40
C LEU A 145 14.65 16.08 8.83
N ALA A 146 15.45 16.56 9.79
CA ALA A 146 15.37 17.95 10.26
C ALA A 146 15.62 19.00 9.15
N LYS A 147 16.15 18.60 7.99
CA LYS A 147 16.38 19.49 6.84
C LYS A 147 15.20 19.56 5.88
N VAL A 148 14.24 18.64 5.98
CA VAL A 148 13.10 18.54 5.05
C VAL A 148 12.24 19.81 5.07
N PRO A 149 11.84 20.36 6.25
CA PRO A 149 11.10 21.62 6.31
C PRO A 149 11.77 22.78 5.55
N ALA A 150 13.08 22.96 5.74
CA ALA A 150 13.82 24.02 5.07
C ALA A 150 13.91 23.81 3.54
N CYS A 151 14.01 22.55 3.09
CA CYS A 151 13.96 22.23 1.66
C CYS A 151 12.60 22.59 1.06
N LEU A 152 11.51 22.17 1.73
CA LEU A 152 10.13 22.43 1.30
C LEU A 152 9.84 23.93 1.24
N GLU A 153 10.27 24.70 2.24
CA GLU A 153 10.09 26.15 2.26
C GLU A 153 10.92 26.83 1.16
N HIS A 154 12.22 26.55 1.07
CA HIS A 154 13.11 27.32 0.19
C HIS A 154 13.01 26.95 -1.30
N ARG A 155 12.68 25.69 -1.61
CA ARG A 155 12.63 25.22 -3.01
C ARG A 155 11.22 25.17 -3.59
N HIS A 156 10.21 25.00 -2.73
CA HIS A 156 8.84 24.74 -3.16
C HIS A 156 7.82 25.72 -2.56
N ASP A 157 8.27 26.70 -1.75
CA ASP A 157 7.40 27.68 -1.06
C ASP A 157 6.33 27.00 -0.17
N LEU A 158 6.69 25.85 0.41
CA LEU A 158 5.83 25.06 1.29
C LEU A 158 6.30 25.20 2.75
N ARG A 159 5.61 26.02 3.53
CA ARG A 159 5.91 26.23 4.95
C ARG A 159 5.25 25.18 5.83
N VAL A 160 6.05 24.29 6.37
CA VAL A 160 5.66 23.18 7.24
C VAL A 160 6.74 23.00 8.31
N ASN A 161 6.40 22.52 9.52
CA ASN A 161 7.42 22.30 10.56
C ASN A 161 7.80 20.83 10.72
N SER A 162 7.00 19.94 10.14
CA SER A 162 7.14 18.49 10.27
C SER A 162 6.60 17.80 9.01
N GLU A 163 6.84 16.50 8.92
CA GLU A 163 6.24 15.65 7.90
C GLU A 163 4.72 15.54 8.08
N ASP A 164 4.23 15.48 9.33
CA ASP A 164 2.79 15.48 9.64
C ASP A 164 2.12 16.80 9.23
N ASP A 165 2.78 17.93 9.45
CA ASP A 165 2.33 19.26 9.00
C ASP A 165 2.24 19.31 7.47
N PHE A 166 3.20 18.67 6.78
CA PHE A 166 3.19 18.55 5.33
C PHE A 166 2.01 17.74 4.83
N PHE A 167 1.74 16.56 5.40
CA PHE A 167 0.58 15.76 4.98
C PHE A 167 -0.76 16.44 5.33
N SER A 168 -0.83 17.19 6.43
CA SER A 168 -1.98 18.04 6.74
C SER A 168 -2.19 19.15 5.69
N LEU A 169 -1.10 19.72 5.18
CA LEU A 169 -1.14 20.69 4.08
C LEU A 169 -1.61 20.02 2.77
N VAL A 170 -1.11 18.82 2.46
CA VAL A 170 -1.54 18.04 1.30
C VAL A 170 -3.05 17.83 1.33
N ASP A 171 -3.59 17.30 2.43
CA ASP A 171 -5.03 17.07 2.59
C ASP A 171 -5.84 18.35 2.38
N SER A 172 -5.40 19.45 3.01
CA SER A 172 -6.07 20.76 2.87
C SER A 172 -6.06 21.29 1.44
N ARG A 173 -4.98 21.07 0.68
CA ARG A 173 -4.89 21.52 -0.71
C ARG A 173 -5.72 20.66 -1.65
N LEU A 174 -5.63 19.34 -1.51
CA LEU A 174 -6.37 18.40 -2.34
C LEU A 174 -7.88 18.52 -2.15
N ALA A 175 -8.35 18.78 -0.93
CA ALA A 175 -9.77 19.01 -0.65
C ALA A 175 -10.36 20.18 -1.46
N LYS A 176 -9.56 21.17 -1.89
CA LYS A 176 -10.04 22.30 -2.72
C LYS A 176 -10.37 21.90 -4.15
N TYR A 177 -9.85 20.76 -4.60
CA TYR A 177 -10.03 20.25 -5.96
C TYR A 177 -10.87 18.97 -5.98
N ALA A 178 -11.63 18.68 -4.91
CA ALA A 178 -12.44 17.46 -4.81
C ALA A 178 -13.37 17.25 -6.02
N ASP A 179 -13.91 18.34 -6.59
CA ASP A 179 -14.83 18.30 -7.73
C ASP A 179 -14.14 18.41 -9.10
N ASP A 180 -12.81 18.54 -9.14
CA ASP A 180 -12.02 18.63 -10.38
C ASP A 180 -10.89 17.61 -10.38
N ALA A 181 -11.17 16.43 -10.94
CA ALA A 181 -10.23 15.32 -11.01
C ALA A 181 -8.90 15.68 -11.73
N THR A 182 -8.93 16.59 -12.70
CA THR A 182 -7.72 16.97 -13.44
C THR A 182 -6.85 17.92 -12.61
N ALA A 183 -7.47 18.89 -11.94
CA ALA A 183 -6.76 19.79 -11.03
C ALA A 183 -6.26 19.03 -9.79
N PHE A 184 -7.06 18.12 -9.24
CA PHE A 184 -6.67 17.23 -8.14
C PHE A 184 -5.42 16.44 -8.49
N ALA A 185 -5.43 15.72 -9.62
CA ALA A 185 -4.29 14.88 -10.05
C ALA A 185 -3.04 15.70 -10.40
N ARG A 186 -3.19 16.98 -10.73
CA ARG A 186 -2.07 17.90 -10.94
C ARG A 186 -1.48 18.33 -9.60
N GLU A 187 -2.29 18.84 -8.69
CA GLU A 187 -1.84 19.29 -7.36
C GLU A 187 -1.22 18.13 -6.57
N ASP A 188 -1.82 16.94 -6.63
CA ASP A 188 -1.31 15.73 -5.97
C ASP A 188 0.10 15.36 -6.46
N ARG A 189 0.35 15.43 -7.77
CA ARG A 189 1.67 15.18 -8.36
C ARG A 189 2.67 16.29 -8.04
N ASP A 190 2.25 17.55 -8.08
CA ASP A 190 3.13 18.68 -7.78
C ASP A 190 3.60 18.63 -6.31
N LEU A 191 2.70 18.32 -5.37
CA LEU A 191 3.04 18.13 -3.95
C LEU A 191 3.91 16.90 -3.71
N ALA A 192 3.61 15.78 -4.39
CA ALA A 192 4.43 14.58 -4.27
C ALA A 192 5.83 14.76 -4.85
N GLY A 193 5.97 15.50 -5.95
CA GLY A 193 7.26 15.87 -6.52
C GLY A 193 8.09 16.72 -5.56
N ALA A 194 7.47 17.72 -4.91
CA ALA A 194 8.14 18.54 -3.90
C ALA A 194 8.63 17.71 -2.70
N TYR A 195 7.78 16.81 -2.19
CA TYR A 195 8.15 15.87 -1.13
C TYR A 195 9.29 14.94 -1.57
N ALA A 196 9.18 14.34 -2.76
CA ALA A 196 10.19 13.42 -3.28
C ALA A 196 11.56 14.08 -3.42
N ASP A 197 11.63 15.27 -4.04
CA ASP A 197 12.87 16.05 -4.16
C ASP A 197 13.50 16.34 -2.79
N CYS A 198 12.69 16.71 -1.79
CA CYS A 198 13.20 17.01 -0.45
C CYS A 198 13.52 15.76 0.40
N MET A 199 12.93 14.60 0.08
CA MET A 199 13.20 13.34 0.76
C MET A 199 14.37 12.56 0.14
N ARG A 200 14.76 12.79 -1.12
CA ARG A 200 15.92 12.12 -1.74
C ARG A 200 17.20 12.19 -0.88
N PRO A 201 17.59 13.34 -0.29
CA PRO A 201 18.75 13.39 0.62
C PRO A 201 18.56 12.59 1.91
N VAL A 202 17.33 12.41 2.38
CA VAL A 202 17.01 11.60 3.57
C VAL A 202 17.13 10.12 3.24
N GLU A 203 16.58 9.69 2.11
CA GLU A 203 16.67 8.30 1.66
C GLU A 203 18.12 7.92 1.33
N ALA A 204 18.94 8.83 0.79
CA ALA A 204 20.38 8.62 0.61
C ALA A 204 21.13 8.32 1.93
N VAL A 205 20.59 8.74 3.09
CA VAL A 205 21.12 8.39 4.42
C VAL A 205 20.49 7.10 4.97
N ARG A 206 19.19 6.89 4.74
CA ARG A 206 18.46 5.74 5.27
C ARG A 206 18.77 4.44 4.52
N GLU A 207 18.89 4.47 3.20
CA GLU A 207 19.06 3.30 2.35
C GLU A 207 20.26 2.43 2.77
N PRO A 208 21.50 2.97 2.90
CA PRO A 208 22.63 2.14 3.31
C PRO A 208 22.44 1.49 4.69
N LEU A 209 21.81 2.20 5.63
CA LEU A 209 21.54 1.68 6.97
C LEU A 209 20.51 0.55 6.95
N ARG A 210 19.49 0.67 6.09
CA ARG A 210 18.47 -0.37 5.88
C ARG A 210 19.07 -1.57 5.17
N GLU A 211 19.99 -1.36 4.23
CA GLU A 211 20.70 -2.44 3.54
C GLU A 211 21.58 -3.24 4.50
N GLU A 212 22.42 -2.58 5.31
CA GLU A 212 23.23 -3.23 6.36
C GLU A 212 22.34 -4.00 7.35
N LEU A 213 21.25 -3.39 7.81
CA LEU A 213 20.30 -4.04 8.71
C LEU A 213 19.63 -5.26 8.07
N ARG A 214 19.30 -5.16 6.78
CA ARG A 214 18.69 -6.26 6.01
C ARG A 214 19.67 -7.42 5.87
N GLU A 215 20.94 -7.15 5.61
CA GLU A 215 21.97 -8.20 5.54
C GLU A 215 22.09 -8.95 6.88
N GLN A 216 22.15 -8.22 7.98
CA GLN A 216 22.16 -8.80 9.32
C GLN A 216 20.90 -9.63 9.57
N PHE A 217 19.71 -9.06 9.36
CA PHE A 217 18.44 -9.73 9.58
C PHE A 217 18.31 -11.00 8.72
N VAL A 218 18.75 -10.95 7.46
CA VAL A 218 18.75 -12.11 6.57
C VAL A 218 19.66 -13.22 7.11
N SER A 219 20.85 -12.86 7.60
CA SER A 219 21.77 -13.84 8.18
C SER A 219 21.18 -14.54 9.41
N GLU A 220 20.55 -13.77 10.31
CA GLU A 220 19.94 -14.25 11.54
C GLU A 220 18.67 -15.09 11.29
N ASN A 221 17.94 -14.82 10.20
CA ASN A 221 16.67 -15.47 9.86
C ASN A 221 16.77 -16.42 8.65
N THR A 222 17.97 -16.90 8.32
CA THR A 222 18.25 -17.68 7.09
C THR A 222 17.27 -18.85 6.87
N ARG A 223 16.97 -19.63 7.91
CA ARG A 223 16.06 -20.79 7.82
C ARG A 223 14.63 -20.39 7.51
N GLU A 224 14.13 -19.35 8.17
CA GLU A 224 12.76 -18.85 7.95
C GLU A 224 12.61 -18.24 6.55
N ILE A 225 13.62 -17.50 6.10
CA ILE A 225 13.66 -16.93 4.74
C ILE A 225 13.71 -18.04 3.69
N ALA A 226 14.51 -19.09 3.90
CA ALA A 226 14.53 -20.24 3.00
C ALA A 226 13.17 -20.95 2.94
N ALA A 227 12.53 -21.16 4.09
CA ALA A 227 11.20 -21.75 4.17
C ALA A 227 10.15 -20.89 3.46
N LEU A 228 10.16 -19.57 3.66
CA LEU A 228 9.29 -18.63 2.96
C LEU A 228 9.49 -18.71 1.44
N ARG A 229 10.74 -18.62 0.97
CA ARG A 229 11.06 -18.69 -0.47
C ARG A 229 10.54 -19.98 -1.10
N SER A 230 10.63 -21.12 -0.38
CA SER A 230 10.13 -22.40 -0.88
C SER A 230 8.61 -22.52 -0.97
N LYS A 231 7.86 -21.75 -0.16
CA LYS A 231 6.40 -21.83 -0.06
C LYS A 231 5.68 -20.74 -0.84
N LEU A 232 6.31 -19.57 -1.00
CA LEU A 232 5.63 -18.39 -1.54
C LEU A 232 5.18 -18.59 -2.99
N GLY A 233 6.10 -19.02 -3.87
CA GLY A 233 5.78 -19.27 -5.29
C GLY A 233 4.64 -20.27 -5.49
N PRO A 234 4.72 -21.49 -4.93
CA PRO A 234 3.64 -22.47 -5.03
C PRO A 234 2.30 -21.97 -4.45
N SER A 235 2.33 -21.17 -3.38
CA SER A 235 1.12 -20.59 -2.79
C SER A 235 0.46 -19.55 -3.69
N VAL A 236 1.27 -18.69 -4.34
CA VAL A 236 0.79 -17.73 -5.36
C VAL A 236 0.13 -18.49 -6.52
N GLU A 237 0.84 -19.48 -7.10
CA GLU A 237 0.33 -20.26 -8.23
C GLU A 237 -1.00 -20.96 -7.93
N GLU A 238 -1.13 -21.54 -6.74
CA GLU A 238 -2.38 -22.19 -6.32
C GLU A 238 -3.54 -21.18 -6.19
N LEU A 239 -3.30 -20.02 -5.60
CA LEU A 239 -4.32 -18.98 -5.45
C LEU A 239 -4.73 -18.38 -6.79
N GLU A 240 -3.77 -18.12 -7.68
CA GLU A 240 -4.04 -17.67 -9.05
C GLU A 240 -4.95 -18.66 -9.78
N LYS A 241 -4.60 -19.95 -9.75
CA LYS A 241 -5.36 -21.01 -10.42
C LYS A 241 -6.76 -21.19 -9.82
N ARG A 242 -6.87 -21.20 -8.48
CA ARG A 242 -8.12 -21.47 -7.78
C ARG A 242 -9.12 -20.33 -7.92
N HIS A 243 -8.65 -19.08 -7.89
CA HIS A 243 -9.51 -17.90 -7.84
C HIS A 243 -9.56 -17.10 -9.14
N GLY A 244 -8.75 -17.47 -10.14
CA GLY A 244 -8.69 -16.78 -11.43
C GLY A 244 -8.16 -15.35 -11.31
N VAL A 245 -7.22 -15.14 -10.39
CA VAL A 245 -6.54 -13.86 -10.14
C VAL A 245 -5.10 -13.93 -10.66
N ARG A 246 -4.43 -12.78 -10.80
CA ARG A 246 -3.00 -12.72 -11.11
C ARG A 246 -2.28 -11.81 -10.15
N ILE A 247 -1.06 -12.20 -9.77
CA ILE A 247 -0.16 -11.30 -9.04
C ILE A 247 0.35 -10.22 -10.00
N SER A 248 0.41 -8.99 -9.51
CA SER A 248 0.96 -7.85 -10.23
C SER A 248 1.74 -6.97 -9.27
N PHE A 249 2.64 -6.17 -9.82
CA PHE A 249 3.51 -5.28 -9.06
C PHE A 249 3.42 -3.87 -9.66
N PRO A 250 3.63 -2.81 -8.85
CA PRO A 250 3.84 -1.48 -9.39
C PRO A 250 5.03 -1.49 -10.35
N THR A 251 4.84 -0.99 -11.57
CA THR A 251 5.92 -0.79 -12.53
C THR A 251 6.43 0.66 -12.47
N PRO A 252 7.73 0.90 -12.67
CA PRO A 252 8.27 2.24 -12.91
C PRO A 252 7.77 2.85 -14.23
#